data_AF-A0AAD4SDA8-F1
#
_entry.id   AF-A0AAD4SDA8-F1
#
_cell.length_a   1.000
_cell.length_b   1.000
_cell.length_c   1.000
_cell.angle_alpha   90.00
_cell.angle_beta   90.00
_cell.angle_gamma   90.00
#
_symmetry.space_group_name_H-M   'P 1'
#
loop_
_entity.id
_entity.type
_entity.pdbx_description
1 polymer ?
#
loop_
_entity_poly.entity_id
_entity_poly.type
_entity_poly.pdbx_seq_one_letter_code
_entity_poly.pdbx_strand_id
1 'polypeptide(L)'
;MAMSHISKEIIKENPDFYPIKAMDCRKFLVLSLGTGSAKVEENFTAALAAKWGILGWLYNNGSTPLIDSFFHASSDVVDIHTSVLFQALKCEKNYLRIQDDSLTGDASSVDTSTKKNLENLEEIGKKLLSQPISRSNLETGKFDEIKGEGTNQDALIRFAKLLSNERRLRHGQKLH
;
A
#
# COMPACT_ATOMS: atom_id res chain seq x y z
N MET A 1 -0.80 12.50 -0.97
CA MET A 1 -0.33 11.54 0.05
C MET A 1 -0.63 12.06 1.45
N ALA A 2 -0.98 11.19 2.40
CA ALA A 2 -1.28 11.58 3.79
C ALA A 2 -0.12 12.34 4.47
N MET A 3 1.12 11.94 4.19
CA MET A 3 2.34 12.57 4.71
C MET A 3 2.48 14.04 4.32
N SER A 4 2.10 14.40 3.09
CA SER A 4 2.12 15.78 2.60
C SER A 4 1.07 16.64 3.31
N HIS A 5 -0.10 16.07 3.62
CA HIS A 5 -1.13 16.76 4.39
C HIS A 5 -0.68 17.02 5.83
N ILE A 6 -0.06 16.03 6.48
CA ILE A 6 0.49 16.21 7.84
C ILE A 6 1.58 17.29 7.82
N SER A 7 2.49 17.25 6.84
CA SER A 7 3.53 18.26 6.69
C SER A 7 2.95 19.66 6.52
N LYS A 8 1.85 19.80 5.75
CA LYS A 8 1.12 21.06 5.60
C LYS A 8 0.53 21.56 6.92
N GLU A 9 -0.05 20.69 7.74
CA GLU A 9 -0.60 21.08 9.05
C GLU A 9 0.49 21.45 10.07
N ILE A 10 1.66 20.78 10.01
CA ILE A 10 2.84 21.16 10.80
C ILE A 10 3.33 22.56 10.40
N ILE A 11 3.41 22.85 9.09
CA ILE A 11 3.80 24.17 8.57
C ILE A 11 2.82 25.26 9.01
N LYS A 12 1.53 24.92 9.17
CA LYS A 12 0.51 25.82 9.69
C LYS A 12 0.52 25.95 11.23
N GLU A 13 1.50 25.37 11.91
CA GLU A 13 1.63 25.39 13.37
C GLU A 13 0.39 24.85 14.11
N ASN A 14 -0.28 23.85 13.53
CA ASN A 14 -1.45 23.23 14.16
C ASN A 14 -1.06 22.56 15.51
N PRO A 15 -1.67 22.96 16.64
CA PRO A 15 -1.29 22.47 17.97
C PRO A 15 -1.46 20.96 18.15
N ASP A 16 -2.37 20.33 17.41
CA ASP A 16 -2.58 18.87 17.45
C ASP A 16 -1.38 18.06 16.91
N PHE A 17 -0.47 18.73 16.19
CA PHE A 17 0.71 18.13 15.57
C PHE A 17 2.04 18.59 16.21
N TYR A 18 1.98 19.35 17.30
CA TYR A 18 3.15 19.80 18.05
C TYR A 18 3.56 18.77 19.12
N PRO A 19 4.86 18.47 19.36
CA PRO A 19 6.08 18.97 18.71
C PRO A 19 6.64 17.95 17.71
N ILE A 20 5.93 17.68 16.60
CA ILE A 20 6.48 16.87 15.51
C ILE A 20 7.26 17.80 14.59
N LYS A 21 8.58 17.59 14.47
CA LYS A 21 9.39 18.31 13.50
C LYS A 21 8.98 17.86 12.09
N ALA A 22 8.90 18.79 11.15
CA ALA A 22 8.73 18.45 9.73
C ALA A 22 9.78 17.39 9.32
N MET A 23 9.36 16.37 8.57
CA MET A 23 10.18 15.21 8.16
C MET A 23 10.56 14.21 9.28
N ASP A 24 10.17 14.40 10.54
CA ASP A 24 10.38 13.40 11.61
C ASP A 24 9.37 12.24 11.53
N CYS A 25 9.46 11.47 10.45
CA CYS A 25 8.53 10.38 10.15
C CYS A 25 8.67 9.19 11.13
N ARG A 26 9.69 9.20 12.00
CA ARG A 26 9.87 8.21 13.07
C ARG A 26 8.70 8.20 14.06
N LYS A 27 7.99 9.33 14.20
CA LYS A 27 6.79 9.44 15.05
C LYS A 27 5.51 8.99 14.34
N PHE A 28 5.57 8.69 13.05
CA PHE A 28 4.40 8.24 12.31
C PHE A 28 4.28 6.74 12.35
N LEU A 29 3.03 6.30 12.36
CA LEU A 29 2.62 4.92 12.22
C LEU A 29 1.68 4.88 11.03
N VAL A 30 2.06 4.20 9.95
CA VAL A 30 1.40 4.24 8.64
C VAL A 30 0.95 2.84 8.24
N LEU A 31 -0.36 2.70 8.02
CA LEU A 31 -0.97 1.53 7.40
C LEU A 31 -1.38 1.90 5.98
N SER A 32 -0.81 1.20 5.00
CA SER A 32 -1.14 1.33 3.58
C SER A 32 -1.83 0.03 3.15
N LEU A 33 -3.05 0.12 2.64
CA LEU A 33 -3.83 -1.02 2.16
C LEU A 33 -4.08 -0.83 0.67
N GLY A 34 -3.64 -1.78 -0.14
CA GLY A 34 -3.96 -1.80 -1.55
C GLY A 34 -5.13 -2.72 -1.84
N THR A 35 -5.73 -2.54 -3.02
CA THR A 35 -6.85 -3.34 -3.51
C THR A 35 -6.38 -4.54 -4.33
N GLY A 36 -5.09 -4.86 -4.23
CA GLY A 36 -4.41 -5.82 -5.06
C GLY A 36 -4.13 -5.30 -6.46
N SER A 37 -3.32 -6.07 -7.19
CA SER A 37 -2.88 -5.78 -8.53
C SER A 37 -2.86 -7.08 -9.33
N ALA A 38 -3.09 -6.98 -10.65
CA ALA A 38 -3.03 -8.14 -11.51
C ALA A 38 -1.64 -8.78 -11.37
N LYS A 39 -1.61 -10.12 -11.30
CA LYS A 39 -0.36 -10.87 -11.38
C LYS A 39 0.42 -10.33 -12.57
N VAL A 40 1.66 -9.89 -12.32
CA VAL A 40 2.56 -9.41 -13.38
C VAL A 40 2.91 -10.61 -14.26
N GLU A 41 2.01 -10.94 -15.16
CA GLU A 41 2.32 -11.61 -16.40
C GLU A 41 2.86 -10.51 -17.31
N GLU A 42 3.97 -10.75 -18.01
CA GLU A 42 4.50 -9.85 -19.05
C GLU A 42 3.53 -9.83 -20.25
N ASN A 43 2.28 -9.42 -20.01
CA ASN A 43 1.16 -9.48 -20.94
C ASN A 43 1.46 -8.70 -22.23
N PHE A 44 2.34 -7.70 -22.12
CA PHE A 44 2.70 -6.82 -23.20
C PHE A 44 4.21 -6.61 -23.25
N THR A 45 4.83 -7.05 -24.34
CA THR A 45 6.22 -6.69 -24.64
C THR A 45 6.28 -5.31 -25.29
N ALA A 46 7.41 -4.61 -25.16
CA ALA A 46 7.64 -3.33 -25.82
C ALA A 46 7.41 -3.42 -27.35
N ALA A 47 7.76 -4.56 -27.97
CA ALA A 47 7.54 -4.80 -29.39
C ALA A 47 6.05 -4.93 -29.77
N LEU A 48 5.22 -5.42 -28.85
CA LEU A 48 3.77 -5.51 -29.04
C LEU A 48 3.11 -4.14 -28.86
N ALA A 49 3.47 -3.41 -27.80
CA ALA A 49 2.95 -2.08 -27.48
C ALA A 49 3.33 -1.02 -28.52
N ALA A 50 4.51 -1.15 -29.16
CA ALA A 50 4.94 -0.25 -30.24
C ALA A 50 4.00 -0.24 -31.46
N LYS A 51 3.16 -1.28 -31.59
CA LYS A 51 2.17 -1.39 -32.68
C LYS A 51 0.80 -0.83 -32.30
N TRP A 52 0.61 -0.35 -31.07
CA TRP A 52 -0.67 0.13 -30.58
C TRP A 52 -0.93 1.59 -30.98
N GLY A 53 -2.14 1.83 -31.49
CA GLY A 53 -2.73 3.18 -31.56
C GLY A 53 -3.47 3.56 -30.27
N ILE A 54 -4.09 4.74 -30.23
CA ILE A 54 -4.78 5.29 -29.04
C ILE A 54 -5.81 4.31 -28.46
N LEU A 55 -6.57 3.60 -29.31
CA LEU A 55 -7.56 2.61 -28.88
C LEU A 55 -6.92 1.39 -28.19
N GLY A 56 -5.77 0.91 -28.67
CA GLY A 56 -5.05 -0.20 -28.06
C GLY A 56 -4.41 0.17 -26.71
N TRP A 57 -4.06 1.45 -26.51
CA TRP A 57 -3.63 1.96 -25.21
C TRP A 57 -4.79 2.11 -24.21
N LEU A 58 -6.00 2.40 -24.68
CA LEU A 58 -7.20 2.52 -23.83
C LEU A 58 -7.82 1.17 -23.49
N TYR A 59 -7.85 0.23 -24.43
CA TYR A 59 -8.45 -1.09 -24.25
C TYR A 59 -7.76 -2.12 -25.15
N ASN A 60 -7.24 -3.19 -24.54
CA ASN A 60 -6.67 -4.31 -25.28
C ASN A 60 -6.99 -5.63 -24.59
N ASN A 61 -7.64 -6.54 -25.31
CA ASN A 61 -7.97 -7.91 -24.84
C ASN A 61 -8.59 -7.98 -23.44
N GLY A 62 -9.49 -7.04 -23.09
CA GLY A 62 -10.16 -7.04 -21.78
C GLY A 62 -9.40 -6.30 -20.67
N SER A 63 -8.22 -5.76 -20.94
CA SER A 63 -7.44 -4.91 -20.02
C SER A 63 -7.47 -3.44 -20.44
N THR A 64 -7.08 -2.53 -19.54
CA THR A 64 -7.00 -1.07 -19.78
C THR A 64 -5.56 -0.57 -19.63
N PRO A 65 -4.65 -0.87 -20.59
CA PRO A 65 -3.21 -0.82 -20.34
C PRO A 65 -2.65 0.51 -19.86
N LEU A 66 -3.16 1.64 -20.37
CA LEU A 66 -2.76 2.98 -19.93
C LEU A 66 -3.20 3.27 -18.49
N ILE A 67 -4.44 2.89 -18.16
CA ILE A 67 -5.02 3.08 -16.82
C ILE A 67 -4.27 2.19 -15.83
N ASP A 68 -4.09 0.92 -16.18
CA ASP A 68 -3.38 -0.07 -15.37
C ASP A 68 -1.93 0.39 -15.13
N SER A 69 -1.20 0.78 -16.18
CA SER A 69 0.17 1.30 -16.07
C SER A 69 0.26 2.54 -15.18
N PHE A 70 -0.70 3.46 -15.29
CA PHE A 70 -0.74 4.66 -14.45
C PHE A 70 -1.04 4.33 -12.98
N PHE A 71 -1.99 3.43 -12.70
CA PHE A 71 -2.34 3.02 -11.35
C PHE A 71 -1.21 2.21 -10.69
N HIS A 72 -0.59 1.28 -11.41
CA HIS A 72 0.59 0.55 -10.96
C HIS A 72 1.73 1.53 -10.65
N ALA A 73 2.10 2.39 -11.61
CA ALA A 73 3.18 3.36 -11.40
C ALA A 73 2.90 4.32 -10.24
N SER A 74 1.64 4.77 -10.08
CA SER A 74 1.26 5.70 -9.00
C SER A 74 1.27 5.03 -7.62
N SER A 75 0.74 3.80 -7.49
CA SER A 75 0.77 3.07 -6.21
C SER A 75 2.21 2.68 -5.85
N ASP A 76 2.95 2.13 -6.79
CA ASP A 76 4.31 1.63 -6.56
C ASP A 76 5.25 2.77 -6.19
N VAL A 77 5.20 3.91 -6.89
CA VAL A 77 6.07 5.06 -6.58
C VAL A 77 5.79 5.60 -5.17
N VAL A 78 4.53 5.72 -4.76
CA VAL A 78 4.18 6.24 -3.42
C VAL A 78 4.58 5.27 -2.31
N ASP A 79 4.30 3.98 -2.49
CA ASP A 79 4.58 2.95 -1.47
C ASP A 79 6.09 2.63 -1.40
N ILE A 80 6.80 2.59 -2.52
CA ILE A 80 8.27 2.46 -2.56
C ILE A 80 8.91 3.68 -1.89
N HIS A 81 8.54 4.91 -2.24
CA HIS A 81 9.11 6.10 -1.59
C HIS A 81 8.87 6.11 -0.08
N THR A 82 7.68 5.68 0.35
CA THR A 82 7.35 5.57 1.78
C THR A 82 8.19 4.48 2.43
N SER A 83 8.30 3.29 1.82
CA SER A 83 9.12 2.19 2.34
C SER A 83 10.59 2.59 2.46
N VAL A 84 11.17 3.19 1.41
CA VAL A 84 12.55 3.72 1.40
C VAL A 84 12.76 4.70 2.54
N LEU A 85 11.85 5.64 2.73
CA LEU A 85 11.94 6.66 3.77
C LEU A 85 11.96 6.04 5.17
N PHE A 86 11.04 5.11 5.46
CA PHE A 86 10.97 4.44 6.75
C PHE A 86 12.17 3.52 7.00
N GLN A 87 12.71 2.86 5.97
CA GLN A 87 13.94 2.07 6.06
C GLN A 87 15.17 2.96 6.32
N ALA A 88 15.32 4.07 5.60
CA ALA A 88 16.43 5.01 5.78
C ALA A 88 16.44 5.63 7.20
N LEU A 89 15.26 5.82 7.79
CA LEU A 89 15.08 6.32 9.15
C LEU A 89 15.17 5.23 10.23
N LYS A 90 15.42 3.97 9.85
CA LYS A 90 15.45 2.79 10.74
C LYS A 90 14.17 2.60 11.55
N CYS A 91 13.03 2.88 10.92
CA CYS A 91 11.70 2.73 11.48
C CYS A 91 10.78 1.93 10.56
N GLU A 92 11.32 0.99 9.78
CA GLU A 92 10.60 0.17 8.81
C GLU A 92 9.39 -0.59 9.38
N LYS A 93 9.38 -0.87 10.69
CA LYS A 93 8.26 -1.51 11.39
C LYS A 93 7.04 -0.60 11.61
N ASN A 94 7.23 0.71 11.44
CA ASN A 94 6.16 1.71 11.55
C ASN A 94 5.37 1.89 10.25
N TYR A 95 5.85 1.34 9.13
CA TYR A 95 5.14 1.30 7.86
C TYR A 95 4.71 -0.14 7.58
N LEU A 96 3.40 -0.38 7.52
CA LEU A 96 2.81 -1.66 7.15
C LEU A 96 2.05 -1.48 5.83
N ARG A 97 2.51 -2.13 4.77
CA ARG A 97 1.79 -2.25 3.50
C ARG A 97 1.22 -3.66 3.39
N ILE A 98 -0.07 -3.76 3.09
CA ILE A 98 -0.74 -5.02 2.77
C ILE A 98 -1.30 -4.87 1.36
N GLN A 99 -0.88 -5.78 0.48
CA GLN A 99 -1.17 -5.75 -0.95
C GLN A 99 -1.08 -7.18 -1.49
N ASP A 100 -1.94 -7.52 -2.45
CA ASP A 100 -1.89 -8.78 -3.19
C ASP A 100 -1.52 -8.49 -4.65
N ASP A 101 -0.35 -8.92 -5.10
CA ASP A 101 0.11 -8.70 -6.49
C ASP A 101 -0.04 -9.96 -7.36
N SER A 102 -1.03 -10.79 -7.03
CA SER A 102 -1.24 -12.09 -7.65
C SER A 102 -2.66 -12.30 -8.18
N LEU A 103 -3.46 -11.22 -8.29
CA LEU A 103 -4.84 -11.31 -8.75
C LEU A 103 -4.90 -11.82 -10.21
N THR A 104 -5.87 -12.68 -10.49
CA THR A 104 -6.07 -13.26 -11.83
C THR A 104 -7.54 -13.28 -12.21
N GLY A 105 -7.85 -13.23 -13.52
CA GLY A 105 -9.21 -13.30 -14.03
C GLY A 105 -10.08 -12.13 -13.56
N ASP A 106 -11.35 -12.39 -13.27
CA ASP A 106 -12.32 -11.38 -12.83
C ASP A 106 -11.86 -10.60 -11.57
N ALA A 107 -11.05 -11.21 -10.71
CA ALA A 107 -10.54 -10.55 -9.51
C ALA A 107 -9.54 -9.42 -9.82
N SER A 108 -8.88 -9.48 -10.98
CA SER A 108 -8.00 -8.41 -11.44
C SER A 108 -8.72 -7.30 -12.22
N SER A 109 -10.03 -7.47 -12.51
CA SER A 109 -10.80 -6.44 -13.20
C SER A 109 -11.44 -5.45 -12.22
N VAL A 110 -11.37 -4.16 -12.57
CA VAL A 110 -11.94 -3.07 -11.77
C VAL A 110 -13.45 -2.88 -11.94
N ASP A 111 -14.04 -3.42 -13.01
CA ASP A 111 -15.45 -3.19 -13.39
C ASP A 111 -16.37 -4.41 -13.14
N THR A 112 -15.79 -5.54 -12.71
CA THR A 112 -16.52 -6.81 -12.59
C THR A 112 -17.10 -6.98 -11.19
N SER A 113 -18.31 -6.44 -10.99
CA SER A 113 -19.02 -6.42 -9.70
C SER A 113 -20.03 -7.58 -9.50
N THR A 114 -19.78 -8.73 -10.14
CA THR A 114 -20.66 -9.89 -9.97
C THR A 114 -20.58 -10.42 -8.53
N LYS A 115 -21.68 -10.98 -8.00
CA LYS A 115 -21.71 -11.57 -6.65
C LYS A 115 -20.58 -12.59 -6.45
N LYS A 116 -20.36 -13.45 -7.45
CA LYS A 116 -19.29 -14.45 -7.46
C LYS A 116 -17.90 -13.80 -7.33
N ASN A 117 -17.64 -12.70 -8.05
CA ASN A 117 -16.35 -12.02 -7.98
C ASN A 117 -16.13 -11.35 -6.62
N LEU A 118 -17.17 -10.73 -6.05
CA LEU A 118 -17.10 -10.11 -4.73
C LEU A 118 -16.82 -11.14 -3.61
N GLU A 119 -17.47 -12.30 -3.66
CA GLU A 119 -17.20 -13.42 -2.74
C GLU A 119 -15.76 -13.93 -2.89
N ASN A 120 -15.26 -14.05 -4.13
CA ASN A 120 -13.87 -14.41 -4.39
C ASN A 120 -12.87 -13.37 -3.85
N LEU A 121 -13.13 -12.07 -4.04
CA LEU A 121 -12.31 -10.99 -3.49
C LEU A 121 -12.30 -10.99 -1.95
N GLU A 122 -13.42 -11.31 -1.31
CA GLU A 122 -13.47 -11.48 0.15
C GLU A 122 -12.58 -12.65 0.61
N GLU A 123 -12.62 -13.78 -0.09
CA GLU A 123 -11.74 -14.92 0.21
C GLU A 123 -10.26 -14.58 0.02
N ILE A 124 -9.91 -13.85 -1.04
CA ILE A 124 -8.54 -13.37 -1.27
C ILE A 124 -8.10 -12.50 -0.11
N GLY A 125 -8.92 -11.54 0.31
CA GLY A 125 -8.63 -10.69 1.48
C GLY A 125 -8.41 -11.48 2.77
N LYS A 126 -9.23 -12.52 3.02
CA LYS A 126 -9.05 -13.42 4.17
C LYS A 126 -7.76 -14.22 4.09
N LYS A 127 -7.41 -14.75 2.91
CA LYS A 127 -6.16 -15.49 2.69
C LYS A 127 -4.93 -14.58 2.90
N LEU A 128 -5.03 -13.32 2.49
CA LEU A 128 -3.96 -12.33 2.63
C LEU A 128 -3.57 -12.09 4.10
N LEU A 129 -4.50 -12.27 5.04
CA LEU A 129 -4.20 -12.17 6.48
C LEU A 129 -3.18 -13.22 6.95
N SER A 130 -3.22 -14.43 6.38
CA SER A 130 -2.31 -15.51 6.73
C SER A 130 -0.98 -15.48 5.98
N GLN A 131 -0.84 -14.62 4.98
CA GLN A 131 0.40 -14.47 4.23
C GLN A 131 1.49 -13.78 5.07
N PRO A 132 2.77 -14.07 4.82
CA PRO A 132 3.89 -13.36 5.45
C PRO A 132 3.85 -11.85 5.16
N ILE A 133 4.40 -11.06 6.09
CA ILE A 133 4.63 -9.64 5.83
C ILE A 133 5.65 -9.48 4.71
N SER A 134 5.40 -8.56 3.79
CA SER A 134 6.33 -8.19 2.73
C SER A 134 6.77 -6.72 2.83
N ARG A 135 7.95 -6.40 2.29
CA ARG A 135 8.46 -5.02 2.16
C ARG A 135 9.08 -4.80 0.80
N SER A 136 9.07 -3.54 0.35
CA SER A 136 9.75 -3.15 -0.88
C SER A 136 11.25 -3.41 -0.78
N ASN A 137 11.74 -4.17 -1.76
CA ASN A 137 13.15 -4.35 -2.05
C ASN A 137 13.62 -3.19 -2.94
N LEU A 138 14.64 -2.47 -2.46
CA LEU A 138 15.15 -1.27 -3.12
C LEU A 138 15.90 -1.56 -4.44
N GLU A 139 16.41 -2.79 -4.61
CA GLU A 139 17.13 -3.19 -5.81
C GLU A 139 16.19 -3.65 -6.92
N THR A 140 15.12 -4.37 -6.56
CA THR A 140 14.20 -4.96 -7.54
C THR A 140 12.91 -4.15 -7.73
N GLY A 141 12.60 -3.24 -6.80
CA GLY A 141 11.33 -2.51 -6.74
C GLY A 141 10.13 -3.37 -6.34
N LYS A 142 10.32 -4.67 -6.09
CA LYS A 142 9.25 -5.62 -5.73
C LYS A 142 9.06 -5.73 -4.22
N PHE A 143 7.90 -6.21 -3.79
CA PHE A 143 7.66 -6.55 -2.39
C PHE A 143 8.11 -7.98 -2.11
N ASP A 144 9.12 -8.13 -1.26
CA ASP A 144 9.66 -9.43 -0.85
C ASP A 144 9.20 -9.78 0.56
N GLU A 145 8.90 -11.06 0.78
CA GLU A 145 8.57 -11.59 2.10
C GLU A 145 9.71 -11.40 3.11
N ILE A 146 9.37 -10.97 4.33
CA ILE A 146 10.34 -10.76 5.40
C ILE A 146 10.30 -11.95 6.36
N LYS A 147 11.33 -12.79 6.27
CA LYS A 147 11.48 -13.98 7.13
C LYS A 147 11.52 -13.58 8.61
N GLY A 148 10.69 -14.25 9.41
CA GLY A 148 10.68 -14.10 10.87
C GLY A 148 9.84 -12.94 11.42
N GLU A 149 9.17 -12.14 10.58
CA GLU A 149 8.29 -11.06 11.05
C GLU A 149 6.80 -11.46 11.22
N GLY A 150 6.46 -12.71 10.93
CA GLY A 150 5.11 -13.26 11.09
C GLY A 150 4.19 -12.94 9.92
N THR A 151 2.88 -13.03 10.17
CA THR A 151 1.83 -12.85 9.16
C THR A 151 1.28 -11.42 9.14
N ASN A 152 0.53 -11.07 8.09
CA ASN A 152 -0.23 -9.82 8.03
C ASN A 152 -1.22 -9.68 9.20
N GLN A 153 -1.84 -10.78 9.64
CA GLN A 153 -2.70 -10.81 10.81
C GLN A 153 -1.94 -10.42 12.08
N ASP A 154 -0.75 -10.99 12.31
CA ASP A 154 0.09 -10.64 13.46
C ASP A 154 0.50 -9.16 13.43
N ALA A 155 0.83 -8.66 12.24
CA ALA A 155 1.16 -7.25 12.01
C ALA A 155 -0.02 -6.33 12.36
N LEU A 156 -1.23 -6.67 11.90
CA LEU A 156 -2.44 -5.90 12.19
C LEU A 156 -2.80 -5.93 13.67
N ILE A 157 -2.65 -7.07 14.36
CA ILE A 157 -2.85 -7.16 15.82
C ILE A 157 -1.85 -6.24 16.54
N ARG A 158 -0.57 -6.26 16.14
CA ARG A 158 0.45 -5.35 16.68
C ARG A 158 0.06 -3.89 16.43
N PHE A 159 -0.35 -3.58 15.21
CA PHE A 159 -0.75 -2.23 14.81
C PHE A 159 -1.94 -1.71 15.63
N ALA A 160 -2.98 -2.54 15.81
CA ALA A 160 -4.15 -2.22 16.64
C ALA A 160 -3.78 -1.97 18.11
N LYS A 161 -2.83 -2.75 18.67
CA LYS A 161 -2.30 -2.50 20.02
C LYS A 161 -1.60 -1.15 20.13
N LEU A 162 -0.76 -0.79 19.16
CA LEU A 162 -0.08 0.51 19.12
C LEU A 162 -1.10 1.67 19.08
N LEU A 163 -2.11 1.58 18.21
CA LEU A 163 -3.17 2.58 18.11
C LEU A 163 -3.99 2.69 19.40
N SER A 164 -4.35 1.56 20.02
CA SER A 164 -5.10 1.54 21.28
C SER A 164 -4.31 2.17 22.43
N ASN A 165 -3.02 1.84 22.54
CA ASN A 165 -2.12 2.41 23.53
C ASN A 165 -1.97 3.93 23.33
N GLU A 166 -1.72 4.38 22.10
CA GLU A 166 -1.61 5.82 21.78
C GLU A 166 -2.91 6.56 22.09
N ARG A 167 -4.07 6.01 21.71
CA ARG A 167 -5.37 6.58 22.04
C ARG A 167 -5.57 6.69 23.56
N ARG A 168 -5.18 5.68 24.33
CA ARG A 168 -5.27 5.70 25.79
C ARG A 168 -4.34 6.74 26.41
N LEU A 169 -3.12 6.87 25.90
CA LEU A 169 -2.17 7.88 26.36
C LEU A 169 -2.75 9.29 26.15
N ARG A 170 -3.28 9.59 24.96
CA ARG A 170 -3.87 10.91 24.67
C ARG A 170 -5.12 11.22 25.51
N HIS A 171 -5.98 10.23 25.76
CA HIS A 171 -7.15 10.43 26.62
C HIS A 171 -6.79 10.48 28.11
N GLY A 172 -5.79 9.71 28.55
CA GLY A 172 -5.28 9.72 29.92
C GLY A 172 -4.43 10.95 30.25
N GLN A 173 -3.91 11.63 29.22
CA GLN A 173 -3.26 12.94 29.32
C GLN A 173 -4.25 14.11 29.42
N LYS A 174 -5.57 13.86 29.52
CA LYS A 174 -6.50 14.90 30.01
C LYS A 174 -6.20 15.17 31.48
N LEU A 175 -5.25 16.06 31.73
CA LEU A 175 -4.95 16.69 33.00
C LEU A 175 -4.98 18.20 32.78
N HIS A 176 -5.93 18.84 33.48
CA HIS A 176 -6.05 20.25 33.89
C HIS A 176 -5.40 21.35 33.05
#